data_AF-A0A7Y7B4J8-F1
#
_entry.id   AF-A0A7Y7B4J8-F1
#
_cell.length_a   1.000
_cell.length_b   1.000
_cell.length_c   1.000
_cell.angle_alpha   90.00
_cell.angle_beta   90.00
_cell.angle_gamma   90.00
#
_symmetry.space_group_name_H-M   'P 1'
#
loop_
_entity.id
_entity.type
_entity.pdbx_description
1 polymer ?
#
loop_
_entity_poly.entity_id
_entity_poly.type
_entity_poly.pdbx_seq_one_letter_code
_entity_poly.pdbx_strand_id
1 'polypeptide(L)'
;MTVIRGARERARAEITAAIKDEARAQLAAEGAARLSLRAVARELGMASSALYRYFPSRDDLLTALIVDAYDAVGAAAEAALATAGTTAAPVDRWTTVCRAVRTWALAHPHEYALIYGSPVPGYTAPQTTVQPAARVALCLIAITRDAHAAGTLRTPSGPRPPASALTDAAALAGRLRIELPADVIAALIAAWAELFGLVGFELFGQFHQVVEAREEFFTHAVTRLALQIGLGE
;
A
#
# COMPACT_ATOMS: atom_id res chain seq x y z
N MET A 1 -8.58 21.37 -33.17
CA MET A 1 -8.55 19.88 -32.97
C MET A 1 -8.22 19.45 -31.54
N THR A 2 -7.56 20.26 -30.72
CA THR A 2 -7.15 19.92 -29.33
C THR A 2 -8.32 19.80 -28.34
N VAL A 3 -9.34 20.65 -28.46
CA VAL A 3 -10.51 20.69 -27.55
C VAL A 3 -11.36 19.41 -27.65
N ILE A 4 -11.58 18.91 -28.87
CA ILE A 4 -12.35 17.67 -29.13
C ILE A 4 -11.59 16.44 -28.61
N ARG A 5 -10.26 16.43 -28.74
CA ARG A 5 -9.40 15.37 -28.20
C ARG A 5 -9.51 15.32 -26.66
N GLY A 6 -9.43 16.46 -25.98
CA GLY A 6 -9.61 16.54 -24.53
C GLY A 6 -11.02 16.17 -24.05
N ALA A 7 -12.07 16.44 -24.83
CA ALA A 7 -13.43 16.00 -24.49
C ALA A 7 -13.59 14.46 -24.56
N ARG A 8 -13.02 13.82 -25.59
CA ARG A 8 -13.05 12.36 -25.74
C ARG A 8 -12.21 11.65 -24.67
N GLU A 9 -11.06 12.21 -24.32
CA GLU A 9 -10.19 11.68 -23.26
C GLU A 9 -10.89 11.75 -21.89
N ARG A 10 -11.55 12.88 -21.56
CA ARG A 10 -12.36 13.02 -20.34
C ARG A 10 -13.51 12.02 -20.29
N ALA A 11 -14.31 11.93 -21.36
CA ALA A 11 -15.39 10.95 -21.43
C ALA A 11 -14.88 9.51 -21.27
N ARG A 12 -13.71 9.18 -21.83
CA ARG A 12 -13.09 7.86 -21.64
C ARG A 12 -12.67 7.64 -20.19
N ALA A 13 -12.11 8.64 -19.53
CA ALA A 13 -11.71 8.58 -18.12
C ALA A 13 -12.93 8.39 -17.20
N GLU A 14 -14.00 9.15 -17.42
CA GLU A 14 -15.27 9.04 -16.69
C GLU A 14 -15.88 7.64 -16.82
N ILE A 15 -15.93 7.08 -18.04
CA ILE A 15 -16.44 5.71 -18.24
C ILE A 15 -15.52 4.67 -17.58
N THR A 16 -14.20 4.87 -17.66
CA THR A 16 -13.24 3.96 -17.00
C THR A 16 -13.42 3.96 -15.49
N ALA A 17 -13.62 5.15 -14.90
CA ALA A 17 -13.92 5.29 -13.47
C ALA A 17 -15.22 4.59 -13.10
N ALA A 18 -16.31 4.82 -13.85
CA ALA A 18 -17.59 4.14 -13.59
C ALA A 18 -17.49 2.60 -13.66
N ILE A 19 -16.71 2.05 -14.62
CA ILE A 19 -16.45 0.61 -14.70
C ILE A 19 -15.72 0.10 -13.45
N LYS A 20 -14.70 0.83 -12.99
CA LYS A 20 -13.94 0.46 -11.80
C LYS A 20 -14.76 0.59 -10.52
N ASP A 21 -15.61 1.60 -10.41
CA ASP A 21 -16.48 1.84 -9.27
C ASP A 21 -17.48 0.69 -9.10
N GLU A 22 -18.13 0.29 -10.18
CA GLU A 22 -19.03 -0.86 -10.20
C GLU A 22 -18.28 -2.16 -9.91
N ALA A 23 -17.07 -2.33 -10.47
CA ALA A 23 -16.25 -3.50 -10.16
C ALA A 23 -15.86 -3.57 -8.68
N ARG A 24 -15.54 -2.43 -8.03
CA ARG A 24 -15.29 -2.37 -6.58
C ARG A 24 -16.53 -2.72 -5.77
N ALA A 25 -17.72 -2.29 -6.20
CA ALA A 25 -18.98 -2.69 -5.57
C ALA A 25 -19.20 -4.21 -5.63
N GLN A 26 -18.93 -4.84 -6.77
CA GLN A 26 -19.00 -6.30 -6.89
C GLN A 26 -17.93 -7.02 -6.05
N LEU A 27 -16.70 -6.49 -5.98
CA LEU A 27 -15.66 -7.04 -5.10
C LEU A 27 -16.09 -7.03 -3.64
N ALA A 28 -16.71 -5.93 -3.20
CA ALA A 28 -17.20 -5.77 -1.84
C ALA A 28 -18.35 -6.74 -1.51
N ALA A 29 -19.31 -6.89 -2.43
CA ALA A 29 -20.48 -7.73 -2.21
C ALA A 29 -20.22 -9.23 -2.39
N GLU A 30 -19.35 -9.59 -3.33
CA GLU A 30 -19.24 -10.96 -3.82
C GLU A 30 -17.83 -11.57 -3.78
N GLY A 31 -16.82 -10.74 -3.55
CA GLY A 31 -15.41 -11.14 -3.56
C GLY A 31 -14.81 -11.27 -4.97
N ALA A 32 -13.48 -11.25 -5.04
CA ALA A 32 -12.74 -11.22 -6.30
C ALA A 32 -13.00 -12.43 -7.21
N ALA A 33 -13.31 -13.60 -6.66
CA ALA A 33 -13.59 -14.80 -7.43
C ALA A 33 -14.83 -14.67 -8.34
N ARG A 34 -15.80 -13.83 -7.96
CA ARG A 34 -17.05 -13.65 -8.71
C ARG A 34 -17.08 -12.41 -9.61
N LEU A 35 -16.02 -11.59 -9.62
CA LEU A 35 -15.94 -10.42 -10.48
C LEU A 35 -16.11 -10.80 -11.95
N SER A 36 -17.09 -10.18 -12.62
CA SER A 36 -17.47 -10.49 -13.99
C SER A 36 -17.64 -9.24 -14.83
N LEU A 37 -16.86 -9.11 -15.91
CA LEU A 37 -17.02 -8.04 -16.89
C LEU A 37 -18.43 -7.97 -17.48
N ARG A 38 -19.12 -9.11 -17.62
CA ARG A 38 -20.50 -9.13 -18.10
C ARG A 38 -21.48 -8.58 -17.07
N ALA A 39 -21.28 -8.90 -15.80
CA ALA A 39 -22.11 -8.38 -14.71
C ALA A 39 -21.92 -6.86 -14.59
N VAL A 40 -20.68 -6.38 -14.59
CA VAL A 40 -20.35 -4.94 -14.60
C VAL A 40 -20.98 -4.23 -15.81
N ALA A 41 -20.87 -4.80 -17.01
CA ALA A 41 -21.49 -4.22 -18.20
C ALA A 41 -23.01 -4.11 -18.07
N ARG A 42 -23.66 -5.17 -17.56
CA ARG A 42 -25.11 -5.19 -17.35
C ARG A 42 -25.56 -4.12 -16.37
N GLU A 43 -24.87 -3.96 -15.24
CA GLU A 43 -25.22 -2.97 -14.22
C GLU A 43 -25.10 -1.55 -14.75
N LEU A 44 -24.06 -1.27 -15.54
CA LEU A 44 -23.84 0.04 -16.17
C LEU A 44 -24.69 0.28 -17.43
N GLY A 45 -25.59 -0.65 -17.80
CA GLY A 45 -26.37 -0.55 -19.04
C GLY A 45 -25.52 -0.55 -20.32
N MET A 46 -24.30 -1.09 -20.25
CA MET A 46 -23.34 -1.16 -21.35
C MET A 46 -23.45 -2.50 -22.08
N ALA A 47 -23.28 -2.47 -23.42
CA ALA A 47 -23.04 -3.70 -24.15
C ALA A 47 -21.71 -4.34 -23.70
N SER A 48 -21.67 -5.67 -23.50
CA SER A 48 -20.44 -6.34 -23.05
C SER A 48 -19.26 -6.08 -23.99
N SER A 49 -19.49 -6.07 -25.30
CA SER A 49 -18.47 -5.74 -26.30
C SER A 49 -17.91 -4.32 -26.16
N ALA A 50 -18.66 -3.39 -25.57
CA ALA A 50 -18.17 -2.06 -25.27
C ALA A 50 -17.21 -2.06 -24.07
N LEU A 51 -17.53 -2.80 -23.01
CA LEU A 51 -16.70 -2.90 -21.82
C LEU A 51 -15.34 -3.58 -22.13
N TYR A 52 -15.34 -4.60 -22.99
CA TYR A 52 -14.10 -5.24 -23.46
C TYR A 52 -13.12 -4.29 -24.20
N ARG A 53 -13.59 -3.13 -24.69
CA ARG A 53 -12.69 -2.10 -25.26
C ARG A 53 -11.95 -1.28 -24.20
N TYR A 54 -12.44 -1.30 -22.96
CA TYR A 54 -11.79 -0.65 -21.81
C TYR A 54 -10.92 -1.64 -21.04
N PHE A 55 -11.46 -2.83 -20.78
CA PHE A 55 -10.76 -3.91 -20.07
C PHE A 55 -10.87 -5.20 -20.88
N PRO A 56 -9.81 -5.61 -21.59
CA PRO A 56 -9.83 -6.81 -22.45
C PRO A 56 -10.13 -8.11 -21.70
N SER A 57 -9.80 -8.18 -20.41
CA SER A 57 -10.06 -9.35 -19.57
C SER A 57 -10.43 -8.95 -18.13
N ARG A 58 -10.93 -9.93 -17.37
CA ARG A 58 -11.15 -9.80 -15.93
C ARG A 58 -9.84 -9.43 -15.21
N ASP A 59 -8.73 -10.01 -15.64
CA ASP A 59 -7.43 -9.81 -15.00
C ASP A 59 -6.88 -8.40 -15.29
N ASP A 60 -7.19 -7.81 -16.45
CA ASP A 60 -6.88 -6.40 -16.73
C ASP A 60 -7.65 -5.47 -15.79
N LEU A 61 -8.93 -5.76 -15.54
CA LEU A 61 -9.74 -4.99 -14.59
C LEU A 61 -9.23 -5.16 -13.16
N LEU A 62 -8.92 -6.39 -12.72
CA LEU A 62 -8.32 -6.65 -11.41
C LEU A 62 -6.99 -5.94 -11.23
N THR A 63 -6.11 -6.01 -12.24
CA THR A 63 -4.82 -5.31 -12.23
C THR A 63 -5.03 -3.81 -12.02
N ALA A 64 -5.98 -3.22 -12.74
CA ALA A 64 -6.26 -1.79 -12.64
C ALA A 64 -6.82 -1.40 -11.26
N LEU A 65 -7.65 -2.24 -10.64
CA LEU A 65 -8.14 -2.03 -9.28
C LEU A 65 -7.05 -2.18 -8.22
N ILE A 66 -6.13 -3.14 -8.40
CA ILE A 66 -4.96 -3.34 -7.54
C ILE A 66 -4.03 -2.14 -7.61
N VAL A 67 -3.77 -1.63 -8.82
CA VAL A 67 -2.95 -0.41 -9.01
C VAL A 67 -3.61 0.77 -8.32
N ASP A 68 -4.91 0.99 -8.51
CA ASP A 68 -5.63 2.09 -7.84
C ASP A 68 -5.57 1.99 -6.30
N ALA A 69 -5.73 0.79 -5.74
CA ALA A 69 -5.65 0.57 -4.30
C ALA A 69 -4.24 0.85 -3.75
N TYR A 70 -3.20 0.35 -4.42
CA TYR A 70 -1.81 0.67 -4.07
C TYR A 70 -1.50 2.17 -4.22
N ASP A 71 -2.04 2.81 -5.26
CA ASP A 71 -1.84 4.23 -5.48
C ASP A 71 -2.55 5.08 -4.42
N ALA A 72 -3.73 4.67 -3.97
CA ALA A 72 -4.49 5.36 -2.94
C ALA A 72 -3.78 5.30 -1.58
N VAL A 73 -3.35 4.11 -1.13
CA VAL A 73 -2.59 3.98 0.13
C VAL A 73 -1.21 4.65 0.04
N GLY A 74 -0.55 4.57 -1.12
CA GLY A 74 0.70 5.27 -1.38
C GLY A 74 0.53 6.78 -1.30
N ALA A 75 -0.51 7.33 -1.90
CA ALA A 75 -0.81 8.77 -1.84
C ALA A 75 -1.13 9.23 -0.41
N ALA A 76 -1.86 8.43 0.37
CA ALA A 76 -2.13 8.72 1.77
C ALA A 76 -0.82 8.78 2.60
N ALA A 77 0.09 7.83 2.39
CA ALA A 77 1.40 7.80 3.05
C ALA A 77 2.28 9.01 2.65
N GLU A 78 2.34 9.33 1.36
CA GLU A 78 3.11 10.46 0.82
C GLU A 78 2.59 11.81 1.32
N ALA A 79 1.26 12.00 1.33
CA ALA A 79 0.64 13.22 1.86
C ALA A 79 0.90 13.39 3.37
N ALA A 80 0.86 12.30 4.13
CA ALA A 80 1.16 12.30 5.54
C ALA A 80 2.64 12.64 5.81
N LEU A 81 3.57 12.05 5.03
CA LEU A 81 4.99 12.37 5.11
C LEU A 81 5.27 13.84 4.79
N ALA A 82 4.64 14.37 3.74
CA ALA A 82 4.77 15.78 3.35
C ALA A 82 4.25 16.72 4.44
N THR A 83 3.11 16.37 5.07
CA THR A 83 2.49 17.17 6.13
C THR A 83 3.33 17.18 7.41
N ALA A 84 3.95 16.05 7.77
CA ALA A 84 4.83 15.97 8.94
C ALA A 84 6.09 16.87 8.78
N GLY A 85 6.49 17.16 7.54
CA GLY A 85 7.66 17.97 7.25
C GLY A 85 8.98 17.29 7.65
N THR A 86 10.09 18.01 7.52
CA THR A 86 11.44 17.52 7.86
C THR A 86 11.92 17.96 9.24
N THR A 87 11.19 18.87 9.90
CA THR A 87 11.55 19.40 11.23
C THR A 87 11.01 18.56 12.38
N ALA A 88 10.01 17.72 12.13
CA ALA A 88 9.48 16.79 13.11
C ALA A 88 10.48 15.65 13.38
N ALA A 89 10.38 15.07 14.58
CA ALA A 89 11.18 13.90 14.96
C ALA A 89 11.00 12.75 13.95
N PRO A 90 12.05 11.98 13.63
CA PRO A 90 11.93 10.83 12.74
C PRO A 90 10.85 9.82 13.17
N VAL A 91 10.70 9.58 14.48
CA VAL A 91 9.63 8.75 15.04
C VAL A 91 8.24 9.32 14.78
N ASP A 92 8.05 10.63 14.93
CA ASP A 92 6.75 11.28 14.67
C ASP A 92 6.36 11.22 13.20
N ARG A 93 7.33 11.45 12.30
CA ARG A 93 7.13 11.30 10.85
C ARG A 93 6.72 9.88 10.49
N TRP A 94 7.40 8.88 11.07
CA TRP A 94 7.10 7.46 10.88
C TRP A 94 5.67 7.13 11.33
N THR A 95 5.34 7.48 12.58
CA THR A 95 4.03 7.20 13.16
C THR A 95 2.91 7.90 12.39
N THR A 96 3.15 9.12 11.90
CA THR A 96 2.19 9.86 11.05
C THR A 96 1.91 9.12 9.74
N VAL A 97 2.94 8.60 9.05
CA VAL A 97 2.77 7.80 7.84
C VAL A 97 2.00 6.50 8.14
N CYS A 98 2.38 5.78 9.18
CA CYS A 98 1.70 4.54 9.56
C CYS A 98 0.23 4.76 9.92
N ARG A 99 -0.10 5.84 10.63
CA ARG A 99 -1.49 6.21 10.96
C ARG A 99 -2.30 6.51 9.70
N ALA A 100 -1.71 7.21 8.72
CA ALA A 100 -2.39 7.48 7.44
C ALA A 100 -2.69 6.19 6.66
N VAL A 101 -1.75 5.23 6.64
CA VAL A 101 -1.97 3.90 6.04
C VAL A 101 -3.15 3.19 6.73
N ARG A 102 -3.18 3.18 8.07
CA ARG A 102 -4.30 2.60 8.83
C ARG A 102 -5.62 3.31 8.54
N THR A 103 -5.65 4.64 8.57
CA THR A 103 -6.87 5.42 8.30
C THR A 103 -7.43 5.11 6.91
N TRP A 104 -6.57 5.05 5.88
CA TRP A 104 -7.01 4.63 4.55
C TRP A 104 -7.56 3.21 4.56
N ALA A 105 -6.85 2.26 5.17
CA ALA A 105 -7.25 0.86 5.20
C ALA A 105 -8.63 0.65 5.87
N LEU A 106 -8.90 1.37 6.97
CA LEU A 106 -10.18 1.33 7.67
C LEU A 106 -11.32 1.96 6.86
N ALA A 107 -11.04 3.00 6.08
CA ALA A 107 -12.01 3.62 5.19
C ALA A 107 -12.27 2.79 3.92
N HIS A 108 -11.30 1.96 3.50
CA HIS A 108 -11.34 1.19 2.26
C HIS A 108 -11.07 -0.32 2.50
N PRO A 109 -11.84 -1.01 3.36
CA PRO A 109 -11.52 -2.37 3.80
C PRO A 109 -11.50 -3.40 2.66
N HIS A 110 -12.35 -3.22 1.65
CA HIS A 110 -12.40 -4.12 0.48
C HIS A 110 -11.23 -3.92 -0.48
N GLU A 111 -10.74 -2.68 -0.62
CA GLU A 111 -9.55 -2.38 -1.41
C GLU A 111 -8.30 -2.89 -0.68
N TYR A 112 -8.23 -2.71 0.64
CA TYR A 112 -7.18 -3.32 1.46
C TYR A 112 -7.15 -4.84 1.32
N ALA A 113 -8.30 -5.50 1.41
CA ALA A 113 -8.41 -6.95 1.25
C ALA A 113 -7.96 -7.42 -0.15
N LEU A 114 -8.14 -6.61 -1.20
CA LEU A 114 -7.69 -6.92 -2.55
C LEU A 114 -6.15 -6.96 -2.66
N ILE A 115 -5.44 -6.11 -1.92
CA ILE A 115 -3.97 -5.99 -2.02
C ILE A 115 -3.20 -6.73 -0.90
N TYR A 116 -3.78 -6.92 0.28
CA TYR A 116 -3.14 -7.56 1.44
C TYR A 116 -3.93 -8.74 2.03
N GLY A 117 -5.08 -9.10 1.45
CA GLY A 117 -5.90 -10.23 1.86
C GLY A 117 -5.55 -11.54 1.16
N SER A 118 -6.54 -12.43 1.04
CA SER A 118 -6.35 -13.71 0.37
C SER A 118 -6.06 -13.53 -1.13
N PRO A 119 -5.06 -14.25 -1.69
CA PRO A 119 -4.79 -14.22 -3.12
C PRO A 119 -6.02 -14.58 -3.95
N VAL A 120 -6.20 -13.91 -5.10
CA VAL A 120 -7.29 -14.20 -6.02
C VAL A 120 -6.95 -15.45 -6.84
N PRO A 121 -7.74 -16.54 -6.76
CA PRO A 121 -7.44 -17.76 -7.51
C PRO A 121 -7.35 -17.52 -9.02
N GLY A 122 -6.31 -18.06 -9.65
CA GLY A 122 -6.08 -17.98 -11.09
C GLY A 122 -5.56 -16.63 -11.60
N TYR A 123 -5.35 -15.64 -10.74
CA TYR A 123 -4.79 -14.34 -11.10
C TYR A 123 -3.32 -14.25 -10.68
N THR A 124 -2.48 -13.75 -11.59
CA THR A 124 -1.07 -13.41 -11.30
C THR A 124 -0.86 -11.93 -11.59
N ALA A 125 -0.45 -11.17 -10.57
CA ALA A 125 -0.22 -9.75 -10.72
C ALA A 125 0.95 -9.47 -11.68
N PRO A 126 0.77 -8.63 -12.71
CA PRO A 126 1.85 -8.24 -13.61
C PRO A 126 2.84 -7.29 -12.94
N GLN A 127 4.04 -7.15 -13.52
CA GLN A 127 5.11 -6.28 -12.99
C GLN A 127 4.70 -4.80 -12.82
N THR A 128 3.66 -4.35 -13.53
CA THR A 128 3.13 -2.99 -13.41
C THR A 128 2.58 -2.67 -12.01
N THR A 129 2.27 -3.67 -11.20
CA THR A 129 1.81 -3.46 -9.81
C THR A 129 2.96 -3.18 -8.83
N VAL A 130 4.22 -3.49 -9.21
CA VAL A 130 5.37 -3.44 -8.29
C VAL A 130 5.69 -2.02 -7.83
N GLN A 131 5.66 -1.04 -8.74
CA GLN A 131 5.97 0.34 -8.37
C GLN A 131 4.90 0.95 -7.46
N PRO A 132 3.59 0.84 -7.75
CA PRO A 132 2.53 1.25 -6.83
C PRO A 132 2.66 0.58 -5.45
N ALA A 133 2.92 -0.74 -5.42
CA ALA A 133 3.06 -1.50 -4.17
C ALA A 133 4.23 -1.03 -3.28
N ALA A 134 5.27 -0.43 -3.87
CA ALA A 134 6.44 0.03 -3.13
C ALA A 134 6.26 1.39 -2.45
N ARG A 135 5.23 2.18 -2.78
CA ARG A 135 5.11 3.60 -2.38
C ARG A 135 5.16 3.83 -0.86
N VAL A 136 4.45 3.00 -0.09
CA VAL A 136 4.49 3.08 1.39
C VAL A 136 5.90 2.76 1.92
N ALA A 137 6.52 1.69 1.43
CA ALA A 137 7.88 1.31 1.84
C ALA A 137 8.90 2.41 1.51
N LEU A 138 8.75 3.08 0.36
CA LEU A 138 9.60 4.21 -0.02
C LEU A 138 9.48 5.40 0.93
N CYS A 139 8.28 5.69 1.46
CA CYS A 139 8.10 6.73 2.48
C CYS A 139 8.86 6.38 3.78
N LEU A 140 8.76 5.13 4.23
CA LEU A 140 9.47 4.65 5.43
C LEU A 140 10.99 4.70 5.23
N ILE A 141 11.47 4.25 4.06
CA ILE A 141 12.89 4.34 3.67
C ILE A 141 13.37 5.79 3.65
N ALA A 142 12.55 6.73 3.15
CA ALA A 142 12.93 8.15 3.09
C ALA A 142 13.18 8.72 4.49
N ILE A 143 12.29 8.45 5.46
CA ILE A 143 12.46 8.88 6.85
C ILE A 143 13.76 8.33 7.44
N THR A 144 14.04 7.03 7.21
CA THR A 144 15.26 6.39 7.71
C THR A 144 16.52 6.92 7.04
N ARG A 145 16.49 7.24 5.74
CA ARG A 145 17.61 7.90 5.05
C ARG A 145 17.88 9.29 5.61
N ASP A 146 16.84 10.07 5.85
CA ASP A 146 16.99 11.41 6.43
C ASP A 146 17.68 11.32 7.81
N ALA A 147 17.26 10.38 8.65
CA ALA A 147 17.90 10.14 9.95
C ALA A 147 19.35 9.64 9.82
N HIS A 148 19.64 8.79 8.82
CA HIS A 148 21.00 8.31 8.56
C HIS A 148 21.92 9.44 8.10
N ALA A 149 21.47 10.25 7.15
CA ALA A 149 22.20 11.40 6.63
C ALA A 149 22.44 12.48 7.71
N ALA A 150 21.51 12.63 8.65
CA ALA A 150 21.65 13.52 9.81
C ALA A 150 22.54 12.94 10.92
N GLY A 151 22.99 11.69 10.81
CA GLY A 151 23.79 11.01 11.84
C GLY A 151 23.02 10.69 13.12
N THR A 152 21.68 10.72 13.09
CA THR A 152 20.80 10.46 14.24
C THR A 152 20.26 9.03 14.27
N LEU A 153 20.39 8.28 13.16
CA LEU A 153 20.00 6.88 13.09
C LEU A 153 20.91 6.02 13.97
N ARG A 154 20.33 5.37 14.97
CA ARG A 154 21.03 4.40 15.82
C ARG A 154 21.05 3.03 15.17
N THR A 155 21.91 2.15 15.67
CA THR A 155 21.87 0.72 15.31
C THR A 155 20.50 0.12 15.67
N PRO A 156 19.88 -0.68 14.79
CA PRO A 156 18.65 -1.38 15.13
C PRO A 156 18.77 -2.19 16.42
N SER A 157 17.72 -2.16 17.23
CA SER A 157 17.69 -2.89 18.50
C SER A 157 17.27 -4.35 18.30
N GLY A 158 17.88 -5.27 19.04
CA GLY A 158 17.52 -6.69 19.04
C GLY A 158 18.62 -7.58 18.44
N PRO A 159 18.33 -8.88 18.26
CA PRO A 159 19.28 -9.81 17.65
C PRO A 159 19.63 -9.39 16.24
N ARG A 160 20.93 -9.44 15.91
CA ARG A 160 21.39 -9.19 14.54
C ARG A 160 20.75 -10.22 13.58
N PRO A 161 20.23 -9.80 12.42
CA PRO A 161 19.71 -10.73 11.43
C PRO A 161 20.77 -11.76 10.99
N PRO A 162 20.35 -12.99 10.62
CA PRO A 162 21.27 -13.99 10.10
C PRO A 162 21.96 -13.51 8.82
N ALA A 163 23.14 -14.05 8.50
CA ALA A 163 23.96 -13.61 7.38
C ALA A 163 23.25 -13.71 6.02
N SER A 164 22.36 -14.70 5.84
CA SER A 164 21.53 -14.82 4.64
C SER A 164 20.57 -13.64 4.49
N ALA A 165 19.87 -13.26 5.56
CA ALA A 165 18.97 -12.10 5.55
C ALA A 165 19.72 -10.78 5.29
N LEU A 166 20.94 -10.64 5.83
CA LEU A 166 21.79 -9.47 5.53
C LEU A 166 22.25 -9.44 4.07
N THR A 167 22.51 -10.60 3.47
CA THR A 167 22.84 -10.71 2.03
C THR A 167 21.66 -10.24 1.18
N ASP A 168 20.45 -10.72 1.48
CA ASP A 168 19.24 -10.32 0.76
C ASP A 168 18.95 -8.82 0.92
N ALA A 169 19.12 -8.29 2.14
CA ALA A 169 18.96 -6.87 2.44
C ALA A 169 19.97 -6.01 1.68
N ALA A 170 21.25 -6.42 1.62
CA ALA A 170 22.28 -5.73 0.85
C ALA A 170 22.00 -5.78 -0.67
N ALA A 171 21.53 -6.92 -1.18
CA ALA A 171 21.14 -7.06 -2.58
C ALA A 171 19.95 -6.16 -2.95
N LEU A 172 18.94 -6.08 -2.07
CA LEU A 172 17.82 -5.15 -2.22
C LEU A 172 18.29 -3.69 -2.22
N ALA A 173 19.14 -3.33 -1.24
CA ALA A 173 19.70 -1.99 -1.13
C ALA A 173 20.48 -1.60 -2.39
N GLY A 174 21.32 -2.49 -2.93
CA GLY A 174 22.05 -2.27 -4.17
C GLY A 174 21.13 -2.10 -5.38
N ARG A 175 20.12 -2.96 -5.53
CA ARG A 175 19.14 -2.89 -6.63
C ARG A 175 18.33 -1.58 -6.61
N LEU A 176 17.98 -1.10 -5.43
CA LEU A 176 17.18 0.11 -5.24
C LEU A 176 18.03 1.36 -4.99
N ARG A 177 19.36 1.25 -5.00
CA ARG A 177 20.33 2.32 -4.69
C ARG A 177 20.00 3.02 -3.37
N ILE A 178 19.81 2.23 -2.32
CA ILE A 178 19.53 2.70 -0.96
C ILE A 178 20.84 2.73 -0.18
N GLU A 179 21.24 3.91 0.26
CA GLU A 179 22.42 4.13 1.09
C GLU A 179 22.05 3.97 2.58
N LEU A 180 21.77 2.73 2.98
CA LEU A 180 21.53 2.35 4.38
C LEU A 180 22.28 1.05 4.71
N PRO A 181 22.72 0.87 5.97
CA PRO A 181 23.28 -0.39 6.44
C PRO A 181 22.33 -1.58 6.22
N ALA A 182 22.88 -2.77 5.93
CA ALA A 182 22.08 -3.95 5.59
C ALA A 182 21.20 -4.45 6.76
N ASP A 183 21.65 -4.26 8.00
CA ASP A 183 20.85 -4.54 9.20
C ASP A 183 19.67 -3.59 9.35
N VAL A 184 19.83 -2.31 9.00
CA VAL A 184 18.72 -1.33 8.92
C VAL A 184 17.72 -1.72 7.84
N ILE A 185 18.18 -2.14 6.66
CA ILE A 185 17.29 -2.60 5.59
C ILE A 185 16.51 -3.84 5.99
N ALA A 186 17.16 -4.81 6.64
CA ALA A 186 16.47 -5.99 7.18
C ALA A 186 15.41 -5.60 8.22
N ALA A 187 15.72 -4.66 9.13
CA ALA A 187 14.77 -4.13 10.10
C ALA A 187 13.59 -3.40 9.44
N LEU A 188 13.85 -2.63 8.37
CA LEU A 188 12.81 -1.96 7.58
C LEU A 188 11.84 -2.96 6.92
N ILE A 189 12.36 -4.06 6.36
CA ILE A 189 11.52 -5.12 5.77
C ILE A 189 10.62 -5.74 6.83
N ALA A 190 11.15 -6.04 8.03
CA ALA A 190 10.38 -6.57 9.14
C ALA A 190 9.30 -5.58 9.60
N ALA A 191 9.66 -4.33 9.85
CA ALA A 191 8.72 -3.29 10.28
C ALA A 191 7.62 -3.01 9.23
N TRP A 192 7.96 -3.06 7.94
CA TRP A 192 6.99 -2.96 6.85
C TRP A 192 5.99 -4.12 6.89
N ALA A 193 6.46 -5.36 7.06
CA ALA A 193 5.59 -6.52 7.20
C ALA A 193 4.71 -6.42 8.46
N GLU A 194 5.26 -5.98 9.58
CA GLU A 194 4.55 -5.81 10.85
C GLU A 194 3.47 -4.71 10.76
N LEU A 195 3.74 -3.60 10.07
CA LEU A 195 2.73 -2.55 9.81
C LEU A 195 1.48 -3.13 9.13
N PHE A 196 1.65 -3.85 8.02
CA PHE A 196 0.52 -4.44 7.31
C PHE A 196 -0.08 -5.64 8.06
N GLY A 197 0.69 -6.33 8.89
CA GLY A 197 0.19 -7.34 9.83
C GLY A 197 -0.77 -6.73 10.86
N LEU A 198 -0.40 -5.60 11.48
CA LEU A 198 -1.22 -4.88 12.45
C LEU A 198 -2.54 -4.40 11.83
N VAL A 199 -2.47 -3.78 10.65
CA VAL A 199 -3.67 -3.31 9.94
C VAL A 199 -4.55 -4.48 9.51
N GLY A 200 -3.96 -5.57 9.01
CA GLY A 200 -4.67 -6.77 8.62
C GLY A 200 -5.38 -7.46 9.79
N PHE A 201 -4.73 -7.55 10.95
CA PHE A 201 -5.34 -8.12 12.16
C PHE A 201 -6.55 -7.31 12.63
N GLU A 202 -6.49 -5.99 12.53
CA GLU A 202 -7.61 -5.13 12.87
C GLU A 202 -8.78 -5.31 11.89
N LEU A 203 -8.50 -5.25 10.59
CA LEU A 203 -9.52 -5.33 9.54
C LEU A 203 -10.18 -6.70 9.43
N PHE A 204 -9.41 -7.77 9.61
CA PHE A 204 -9.90 -9.14 9.45
C PHE A 204 -10.40 -9.74 10.78
N GLY A 205 -10.63 -8.91 11.79
CA GLY A 205 -11.35 -9.26 13.01
C GLY A 205 -10.53 -9.96 14.10
N GLN A 206 -9.21 -10.09 13.94
CA GLN A 206 -8.34 -10.77 14.92
C GLN A 206 -8.23 -10.00 16.24
N PHE A 207 -8.49 -8.68 16.23
CA PHE A 207 -8.53 -7.85 17.43
C PHE A 207 -9.90 -7.83 18.14
N HIS A 208 -10.93 -8.48 17.60
CA HIS A 208 -12.25 -8.50 18.24
C HIS A 208 -12.15 -9.16 19.61
N GLN A 209 -12.57 -8.45 20.66
CA GLN A 209 -12.47 -8.88 22.06
C GLN A 209 -11.03 -9.09 22.58
N VAL A 210 -10.03 -8.55 21.86
CA VAL A 210 -8.61 -8.62 22.26
C VAL A 210 -8.02 -7.23 22.46
N VAL A 211 -8.26 -6.31 21.52
CA VAL A 211 -7.78 -4.91 21.57
C VAL A 211 -8.95 -3.96 21.36
N GLU A 212 -9.37 -3.30 22.44
CA GLU A 212 -10.45 -2.30 22.40
C GLU A 212 -9.93 -0.90 22.06
N ALA A 213 -8.82 -0.48 22.67
CA ALA A 213 -8.13 0.79 22.41
C ALA A 213 -7.25 0.71 21.14
N ARG A 214 -7.91 0.51 19.98
CA ARG A 214 -7.23 0.15 18.73
C ARG A 214 -6.27 1.22 18.21
N GLU A 215 -6.65 2.50 18.31
CA GLU A 215 -5.81 3.60 17.81
C GLU A 215 -4.57 3.80 18.69
N GLU A 216 -4.74 3.76 20.01
CA GLU A 216 -3.65 3.89 20.98
C GLU A 216 -2.69 2.72 20.87
N PHE A 217 -3.23 1.49 20.78
CA PHE A 217 -2.43 0.29 20.58
C PHE A 217 -1.64 0.35 19.27
N PHE A 218 -2.30 0.72 18.17
CA PHE A 218 -1.63 0.83 16.86
C PHE A 218 -0.52 1.87 16.91
N THR A 219 -0.79 3.06 17.45
CA THR A 219 0.18 4.15 17.58
C THR A 219 1.39 3.71 18.42
N HIS A 220 1.15 3.03 19.55
CA HIS A 220 2.20 2.47 20.37
C HIS A 220 3.03 1.42 19.61
N ALA A 221 2.37 0.50 18.90
CA ALA A 221 3.03 -0.56 18.16
C ALA A 221 3.93 0.00 17.05
N VAL A 222 3.44 0.92 16.22
CA VAL A 222 4.25 1.48 15.12
C VAL A 222 5.36 2.42 15.61
N THR A 223 5.16 3.08 16.76
CA THR A 223 6.23 3.83 17.44
C THR A 223 7.34 2.89 17.90
N ARG A 224 6.98 1.72 18.45
CA ARG A 224 7.97 0.69 18.80
C ARG A 224 8.75 0.20 17.58
N LEU A 225 8.10 0.00 16.43
CA LEU A 225 8.78 -0.37 15.18
C LEU A 225 9.81 0.68 14.76
N ALA A 226 9.45 1.96 14.82
CA ALA A 226 10.36 3.07 14.51
C ALA A 226 11.61 3.05 15.39
N LEU A 227 11.41 2.93 16.71
CA LEU A 227 12.50 2.85 17.69
C LEU A 227 13.38 1.61 17.47
N GLN A 228 12.79 0.48 17.09
CA GLN A 228 13.51 -0.76 16.82
C GLN A 228 14.44 -0.66 15.60
N ILE A 229 14.04 0.09 14.57
CA ILE A 229 14.90 0.38 13.41
C ILE A 229 16.03 1.36 13.77
N GLY A 230 15.91 2.07 14.90
CA GLY A 230 16.91 3.01 15.40
C GLY A 230 16.53 4.49 15.21
N LEU A 231 15.28 4.79 14.85
CA LEU A 231 14.81 6.18 14.73
C LEU A 231 14.77 6.87 16.10
N GLY A 232 15.16 8.15 16.11
CA GLY A 232 15.13 9.00 17.30
C GLY A 232 13.80 9.73 17.49
N GLU A 233 13.53 10.06 18.76
CA GLU A 233 12.58 11.10 19.17
C GLU A 233 13.16 12.50 18.89
#